data_AF-A0A4Y2UKG8-F1
#
_entry.id   AF-A0A4Y2UKG8-F1
#
_cell.length_a   1.000
_cell.length_b   1.000
_cell.length_c   1.000
_cell.angle_alpha   90.00
_cell.angle_beta   90.00
_cell.angle_gamma   90.00
#
_symmetry.space_group_name_H-M   'P 1'
#
loop_
_entity.id
_entity.type
_entity.pdbx_description
1 polymer ?
#
loop_
_entity_poly.entity_id
_entity_poly.type
_entity_poly.pdbx_seq_one_letter_code
_entity_poly.pdbx_strand_id
1 'polypeptide(L)'
;RKIPQVLLGTSMLESGSSFSKNSVLGDTLRECSSAQTKLGSELLDYNNEVEKLVLKPISSVLDNEIHNINKLRKQLGKLVLDMDSARTRFQTAEKHSMQASVNNNFNTVGKVDNLKDELEDASQKVDQCRVSSPPFLCSCRNKFSGFIYSRD
;
A
#
# COMPACT_ATOMS: atom_id res chain seq x y z
N ARG A 1 2.01 26.80 -6.72
CA ARG A 1 2.00 26.68 -8.20
C ARG A 1 1.86 28.09 -8.78
N LYS A 2 2.61 28.46 -9.83
CA LYS A 2 2.39 29.76 -10.51
C LYS A 2 1.13 29.65 -11.37
N ILE A 3 0.19 30.57 -11.20
CA ILE A 3 -1.07 30.61 -11.96
C ILE A 3 -0.99 31.78 -12.96
N PRO A 4 -0.77 31.52 -14.26
CA PRO A 4 -0.62 32.56 -15.28
C PRO A 4 -1.81 33.53 -15.37
N GLN A 5 -3.01 33.07 -15.03
CA GLN A 5 -4.25 33.85 -15.04
C GLN A 5 -4.20 35.00 -14.04
N VAL A 6 -3.66 34.77 -12.83
CA VAL A 6 -3.50 35.84 -11.84
C VAL A 6 -2.51 36.89 -12.34
N LEU A 7 -1.40 36.45 -12.93
CA LEU A 7 -0.38 37.36 -13.48
C LEU A 7 -0.95 38.19 -14.63
N LEU A 8 -1.66 37.56 -15.56
CA LEU A 8 -2.34 38.23 -16.66
C LEU A 8 -3.38 39.24 -16.15
N GLY A 9 -4.17 38.85 -15.13
CA GLY A 9 -5.14 39.72 -14.50
C GLY A 9 -4.49 40.98 -13.90
N THR A 10 -3.35 40.84 -13.23
CA THR A 10 -2.58 41.99 -12.71
C THR A 10 -2.10 42.91 -13.83
N SER A 11 -1.51 42.37 -14.90
CA SER A 11 -1.04 43.17 -16.04
C SER A 11 -2.20 43.88 -16.78
N MET A 12 -3.36 43.24 -16.89
CA MET A 12 -4.57 43.84 -17.46
C MET A 12 -5.10 44.99 -16.59
N LEU A 13 -5.04 44.85 -15.25
CA LEU A 13 -5.45 45.91 -14.32
C LEU A 13 -4.56 47.14 -14.43
N GLU A 14 -3.25 46.93 -14.47
CA GLU A 14 -2.25 47.99 -14.59
C GLU A 14 -2.40 48.75 -15.93
N SER A 15 -2.56 47.99 -17.02
CA SER A 15 -2.80 48.55 -18.35
C SER A 15 -4.12 49.32 -18.40
N GLY A 16 -5.21 48.75 -17.86
CA GLY A 16 -6.53 49.39 -17.78
C GLY A 16 -6.56 50.62 -16.87
N SER A 17 -5.64 50.71 -15.91
CA SER A 17 -5.48 51.88 -15.02
C SER A 17 -4.72 53.03 -15.66
N SER A 18 -3.93 52.76 -16.70
CA SER A 18 -3.23 53.78 -17.48
C SER A 18 -4.14 54.58 -18.42
N PHE A 19 -5.36 54.08 -18.70
CA PHE A 19 -6.36 54.78 -19.50
C PHE A 19 -7.20 55.76 -18.66
N SER A 20 -7.84 56.72 -19.33
CA SER A 20 -8.80 57.63 -18.68
C SER A 20 -10.02 56.86 -18.15
N LYS A 21 -10.67 57.41 -17.11
CA LYS A 21 -11.81 56.77 -16.42
C LYS A 21 -13.06 56.51 -17.28
N ASN A 22 -13.13 57.08 -18.49
CA ASN A 22 -14.26 56.91 -19.41
C ASN A 22 -13.87 56.13 -20.67
N SER A 23 -12.70 55.47 -20.66
CA SER A 23 -12.23 54.68 -21.78
C SER A 23 -12.91 53.31 -21.76
N VAL A 24 -13.70 53.00 -22.81
CA VAL A 24 -14.31 51.68 -23.01
C VAL A 24 -13.27 50.55 -22.96
N LEU A 25 -12.07 50.79 -23.51
CA LEU A 25 -10.97 49.83 -23.46
C LEU A 25 -10.42 49.66 -22.03
N GLY A 26 -10.27 50.76 -21.29
CA GLY A 26 -9.85 50.74 -19.88
C GLY A 26 -10.82 49.95 -19.00
N ASP A 27 -12.12 50.15 -19.19
CA ASP A 27 -13.17 49.42 -18.47
C ASP A 27 -13.18 47.94 -18.83
N THR A 28 -13.10 47.61 -20.12
CA THR A 28 -13.00 46.22 -20.60
C THR A 28 -11.79 45.51 -19.98
N LEU A 29 -10.63 46.16 -19.93
CA LEU A 29 -9.41 45.58 -19.34
C LEU A 29 -9.56 45.33 -17.83
N ARG A 30 -10.26 46.20 -17.10
CA ARG A 30 -10.54 46.03 -15.66
C ARG A 30 -11.50 44.88 -15.41
N GLU A 31 -12.53 44.73 -16.23
CA GLU A 31 -13.46 43.58 -16.17
C GLU A 31 -12.73 42.27 -16.48
N CYS A 32 -11.93 42.23 -17.54
CA CYS A 32 -11.10 41.09 -17.88
C CYS A 32 -10.11 40.74 -16.77
N SER A 33 -9.51 41.74 -16.13
CA SER A 33 -8.64 41.54 -14.97
C SER A 33 -9.38 40.84 -13.83
N SER A 34 -10.56 41.35 -13.45
CA SER A 34 -11.38 40.73 -12.39
C SER A 34 -11.74 39.28 -12.71
N ALA A 35 -12.13 39.00 -13.96
CA ALA A 35 -12.45 37.65 -14.40
C ALA A 35 -11.22 36.72 -14.32
N GLN A 36 -10.05 37.19 -14.78
CA GLN A 36 -8.80 36.41 -14.74
C GLN A 36 -8.31 36.14 -13.32
N THR A 37 -8.41 37.12 -12.41
CA THR A 37 -8.05 36.93 -11.01
C THR A 37 -8.97 35.91 -10.33
N LYS A 38 -10.29 35.98 -10.56
CA LYS A 38 -11.26 35.00 -10.04
C LYS A 38 -10.98 33.60 -10.56
N LEU A 39 -10.80 33.46 -11.88
CA LEU A 39 -10.45 32.20 -12.52
C LEU A 39 -9.14 31.62 -11.96
N GLY A 40 -8.15 32.48 -11.75
CA GLY A 40 -6.87 32.08 -11.18
C GLY A 40 -6.98 31.58 -9.73
N SER A 41 -7.84 32.20 -8.92
CA SER A 41 -8.12 31.74 -7.55
C SER A 41 -8.79 30.37 -7.56
N GLU A 42 -9.85 30.20 -8.34
CA GLU A 42 -10.58 28.93 -8.44
C GLU A 42 -9.65 27.80 -8.92
N LEU A 43 -8.78 28.09 -9.89
CA LEU A 43 -7.81 27.11 -10.38
C LEU A 43 -6.77 26.74 -9.31
N LEU A 44 -6.37 27.68 -8.46
CA LEU A 44 -5.47 27.40 -7.34
C LEU A 44 -6.14 26.47 -6.33
N ASP A 45 -7.38 26.77 -5.96
CA ASP A 45 -8.15 25.99 -4.99
C ASP A 45 -8.42 24.58 -5.51
N TYR A 46 -8.85 24.45 -6.77
CA TYR A 46 -9.00 23.16 -7.44
C TYR A 46 -7.69 22.34 -7.41
N ASN A 47 -6.56 22.96 -7.73
CA ASN A 47 -5.27 22.29 -7.71
C ASN A 47 -4.87 21.80 -6.31
N ASN A 48 -5.15 22.61 -5.28
CA ASN A 48 -4.89 22.26 -3.89
C ASN A 48 -5.78 21.08 -3.44
N GLU A 49 -7.05 21.09 -3.81
CA GLU A 49 -7.97 20.00 -3.49
C GLU A 49 -7.62 18.71 -4.22
N VAL A 50 -7.23 18.76 -5.50
CA VAL A 50 -6.72 17.58 -6.22
C VAL A 50 -5.46 17.03 -5.54
N GLU A 51 -4.54 17.90 -5.12
CA GLU A 51 -3.35 17.46 -4.41
C GLU A 51 -3.69 16.79 -3.08
N LYS A 52 -4.63 17.35 -2.33
CA LYS A 52 -5.05 16.85 -1.03
C LYS A 52 -5.89 15.56 -1.10
N LEU A 53 -6.84 15.49 -2.01
CA LEU A 53 -7.85 14.43 -2.08
C LEU A 53 -7.44 13.28 -3.00
N VAL A 54 -6.53 13.53 -3.94
CA VAL A 54 -6.13 12.52 -4.94
C VAL A 54 -4.65 12.19 -4.79
N LEU A 55 -3.77 13.18 -4.92
CA LEU A 55 -2.32 12.91 -4.96
C LEU A 55 -1.80 12.40 -3.62
N LYS A 56 -2.13 13.07 -2.50
CA LYS A 56 -1.68 12.64 -1.16
C LYS A 56 -2.13 11.22 -0.78
N PRO A 57 -3.41 10.82 -0.98
CA PRO A 57 -3.82 9.44 -0.73
C PRO A 57 -3.10 8.42 -1.59
N ILE A 58 -2.90 8.71 -2.88
CA ILE A 58 -2.16 7.82 -3.79
C ILE A 58 -0.72 7.68 -3.32
N SER A 59 -0.02 8.78 -3.01
CA SER A 59 1.33 8.74 -2.46
C SER A 59 1.40 7.94 -1.16
N SER A 60 0.45 8.13 -0.24
CA SER A 60 0.40 7.34 1.00
C SER A 60 0.25 5.84 0.74
N VAL A 61 -0.57 5.44 -0.24
CA VAL A 61 -0.71 4.03 -0.62
C VAL A 61 0.61 3.49 -1.20
N LEU A 62 1.27 4.26 -2.06
CA LEU A 62 2.52 3.86 -2.70
C LEU A 62 3.66 3.72 -1.67
N ASP A 63 3.80 4.68 -0.78
CA ASP A 63 4.94 4.77 0.14
C ASP A 63 4.76 3.88 1.38
N ASN A 64 3.53 3.79 1.91
CA ASN A 64 3.25 3.08 3.16
C ASN A 64 2.62 1.71 2.91
N GLU A 65 1.44 1.68 2.28
CA GLU A 65 0.63 0.46 2.18
C GLU A 65 1.31 -0.61 1.34
N ILE A 66 1.84 -0.26 0.16
CA ILE A 66 2.56 -1.22 -0.70
C ILE A 66 3.80 -1.78 -0.01
N HIS A 67 4.54 -0.95 0.73
CA HIS A 67 5.71 -1.41 1.49
C HIS A 67 5.29 -2.38 2.59
N ASN A 68 4.25 -2.05 3.36
CA ASN A 68 3.70 -2.88 4.42
C ASN A 68 3.18 -4.23 3.88
N ILE A 69 2.42 -4.19 2.79
CA ILE A 69 1.95 -5.38 2.06
C ILE A 69 3.12 -6.29 1.68
N ASN A 70 4.19 -5.72 1.11
CA ASN A 70 5.36 -6.49 0.73
C ASN A 70 6.07 -7.11 1.94
N LYS A 71 6.17 -6.38 3.05
CA LYS A 71 6.76 -6.87 4.30
C LYS A 71 5.97 -8.04 4.88
N LEU A 72 4.65 -7.88 5.01
CA LEU A 72 3.74 -8.93 5.49
C LEU A 72 3.78 -10.17 4.59
N ARG A 73 3.81 -9.98 3.26
CA ARG A 73 3.94 -11.09 2.30
C ARG A 73 5.24 -11.88 2.49
N LYS A 74 6.37 -11.20 2.65
CA LYS A 74 7.68 -11.83 2.90
C LYS A 74 7.69 -12.58 4.24
N GLN A 75 7.17 -11.95 5.28
CA GLN A 75 7.06 -12.56 6.62
C GLN A 75 6.19 -13.82 6.58
N LEU A 76 5.00 -13.76 5.97
CA LEU A 76 4.11 -14.90 5.82
C LEU A 76 4.77 -16.03 5.02
N GLY A 77 5.51 -15.70 3.95
CA GLY A 77 6.29 -16.68 3.19
C GLY A 77 7.28 -17.44 4.07
N LYS A 78 8.04 -16.72 4.91
CA LYS A 78 8.97 -17.32 5.87
C LYS A 78 8.27 -18.23 6.87
N LEU A 79 7.19 -17.75 7.50
CA LEU A 79 6.45 -18.52 8.49
C LEU A 79 5.82 -19.80 7.91
N VAL A 80 5.35 -19.76 6.66
CA VAL A 80 4.85 -20.96 5.96
C VAL A 80 5.97 -21.97 5.74
N LEU A 81 7.16 -21.53 5.30
CA LEU A 81 8.32 -22.43 5.16
C LEU A 81 8.75 -23.03 6.50
N ASP A 82 8.75 -22.24 7.57
CA ASP A 82 9.08 -22.71 8.93
C ASP A 82 8.06 -23.76 9.40
N MET A 83 6.75 -23.52 9.18
CA MET A 83 5.67 -24.46 9.48
C MET A 83 5.78 -25.76 8.65
N ASP A 84 6.09 -25.66 7.35
CA ASP A 84 6.28 -26.84 6.48
C ASP A 84 7.52 -27.67 6.91
N SER A 85 8.58 -26.98 7.37
CA SER A 85 9.76 -27.64 7.96
C SER A 85 9.41 -28.37 9.26
N ALA A 86 8.70 -27.72 10.18
CA ALA A 86 8.23 -28.33 11.43
C ALA A 86 7.31 -29.53 11.16
N ARG A 87 6.40 -29.40 10.19
CA ARG A 87 5.49 -30.49 9.75
C ARG A 87 6.27 -31.69 9.24
N THR A 88 7.31 -31.46 8.43
CA THR A 88 8.16 -32.54 7.90
C THR A 88 8.93 -33.25 9.02
N ARG A 89 9.47 -32.50 9.99
CA ARG A 89 10.16 -33.05 11.16
C ARG A 89 9.22 -33.90 12.03
N PHE A 90 8.03 -33.38 12.34
CA PHE A 90 7.00 -34.09 13.09
C PHE A 90 6.62 -35.40 12.40
N GLN A 91 6.26 -35.36 11.11
CA GLN A 91 5.90 -36.56 10.35
C GLN A 91 7.02 -37.60 10.27
N THR A 92 8.27 -37.15 10.17
CA THR A 92 9.44 -38.05 10.17
C THR A 92 9.58 -38.74 11.53
N ALA A 93 9.50 -37.99 12.63
CA ALA A 93 9.58 -38.54 13.97
C ALA A 93 8.39 -39.45 14.31
N GLU A 94 7.18 -39.11 13.86
CA GLU A 94 5.98 -39.93 14.03
C GLU A 94 6.14 -41.29 13.34
N LYS A 95 6.59 -41.31 12.08
CA LYS A 95 6.87 -42.55 11.34
C LYS A 95 7.94 -43.42 12.03
N HIS A 96 9.02 -42.79 12.51
CA HIS A 96 10.06 -43.51 13.26
C HIS A 96 9.55 -44.05 14.60
N SER A 97 8.66 -43.33 15.28
CA SER A 97 8.04 -43.78 16.54
C SER A 97 7.12 -44.98 16.31
N MET A 98 6.33 -44.98 15.23
CA MET A 98 5.50 -46.12 14.84
C MET A 98 6.34 -47.37 14.51
N GLN A 99 7.51 -47.20 13.88
CA GLN A 99 8.45 -48.31 13.64
C GLN A 99 9.18 -48.79 14.91
N ALA A 100 9.39 -47.90 15.88
CA ALA A 100 10.04 -48.20 17.17
C ALA A 100 9.10 -48.86 18.20
N SER A 101 7.79 -48.96 17.91
CA SER A 101 6.78 -49.59 18.76
C SER A 101 7.04 -51.08 19.06
N VAL A 102 8.03 -51.71 18.41
CA VAL A 102 8.49 -53.08 18.72
C VAL A 102 9.41 -53.12 19.97
N ASN A 103 10.04 -52.01 20.37
CA ASN A 103 11.08 -51.98 21.42
C ASN A 103 10.77 -51.08 22.64
N ASN A 104 9.53 -50.60 22.83
CA ASN A 104 9.07 -49.84 24.02
C ASN A 104 10.02 -48.70 24.48
N ASN A 105 10.45 -47.85 23.55
CA ASN A 105 11.41 -46.79 23.85
C ASN A 105 10.67 -45.50 24.28
N PHE A 106 10.41 -45.32 25.57
CA PHE A 106 9.69 -44.15 26.14
C PHE A 106 10.26 -42.78 25.67
N ASN A 107 11.56 -42.73 25.38
CA ASN A 107 12.25 -41.53 24.91
C ASN A 107 11.82 -41.07 23.49
N THR A 108 11.25 -41.96 22.66
CA THR A 108 10.75 -41.60 21.33
C THR A 108 9.37 -40.95 21.38
N VAL A 109 8.55 -41.27 22.38
CA VAL A 109 7.20 -40.69 22.58
C VAL A 109 7.31 -39.21 22.95
N GLY A 110 8.11 -38.88 23.98
CA GLY A 110 8.32 -37.48 24.38
C GLY A 110 8.98 -36.62 23.29
N LYS A 111 9.77 -37.20 22.39
CA LYS A 111 10.34 -36.49 21.24
C LYS A 111 9.29 -36.15 20.18
N VAL A 112 8.30 -37.02 19.98
CA VAL A 112 7.17 -36.76 19.06
C VAL A 112 6.25 -35.69 19.63
N ASP A 113 5.97 -35.72 20.94
CA ASP A 113 5.14 -34.70 21.61
C ASP A 113 5.78 -33.31 21.53
N ASN A 114 7.08 -33.18 21.82
CA ASN A 114 7.79 -31.90 21.66
C ASN A 114 7.72 -31.36 20.21
N LEU A 115 7.87 -32.22 19.20
CA LEU A 115 7.79 -31.82 17.78
C LEU A 115 6.36 -31.47 17.36
N LYS A 116 5.35 -32.00 18.04
CA LYS A 116 3.94 -31.65 17.84
C LYS A 116 3.67 -30.23 18.35
N ASP A 117 4.17 -29.91 19.54
CA ASP A 117 4.04 -28.56 20.12
C ASP A 117 4.75 -27.51 19.24
N GLU A 118 5.95 -27.83 18.74
CA GLU A 118 6.67 -26.96 17.78
C GLU A 118 5.87 -26.71 16.49
N LEU A 119 5.16 -27.72 15.99
CA LEU A 119 4.30 -27.59 14.81
C LEU A 119 3.07 -26.73 15.10
N GLU A 120 2.44 -26.89 16.26
CA GLU A 120 1.29 -26.10 16.68
C GLU A 120 1.67 -24.61 16.82
N ASP A 121 2.79 -24.32 17.47
CA ASP A 121 3.35 -22.97 17.59
C ASP A 121 3.65 -22.34 16.23
N ALA A 122 4.24 -23.11 15.30
CA ALA A 122 4.53 -22.63 13.95
C ALA A 122 3.23 -22.35 13.16
N SER A 123 2.21 -23.19 13.31
CA SER A 123 0.89 -22.99 12.71
C SER A 123 0.22 -21.74 13.25
N GLN A 124 0.24 -21.53 14.57
CA GLN A 124 -0.37 -20.37 15.20
C GLN A 124 0.28 -19.05 14.72
N LYS A 125 1.60 -19.03 14.53
CA LYS A 125 2.31 -17.88 13.98
C LYS A 125 1.88 -17.55 12.55
N VAL A 126 1.66 -18.57 11.70
CA VAL A 126 1.13 -18.38 10.34
C VAL A 126 -0.27 -17.77 10.38
N ASP A 127 -1.14 -18.29 11.25
CA ASP A 127 -2.53 -17.80 11.36
C ASP A 127 -2.59 -16.37 11.89
N GLN A 128 -1.81 -16.04 12.91
CA GLN A 128 -1.71 -14.68 13.42
C GLN A 128 -1.21 -13.68 12.35
N CYS A 129 -0.26 -14.10 11.50
CA CYS A 129 0.22 -13.28 10.39
C CYS A 129 -0.81 -13.13 9.25
N ARG A 130 -1.70 -14.11 9.06
CA ARG A 130 -2.80 -14.01 8.09
C ARG A 130 -3.90 -13.06 8.58
N VAL A 131 -4.24 -13.11 9.86
CA VAL A 131 -5.22 -12.21 10.48
C VAL A 131 -4.75 -10.76 10.47
N SER A 132 -3.44 -10.52 10.66
CA SER A 132 -2.89 -9.16 10.57
C SER A 132 -2.80 -8.63 9.13
N SER A 133 -2.89 -9.51 8.12
CA SER A 133 -2.87 -9.11 6.72
C SER A 133 -4.28 -8.74 6.22
N PRO A 134 -4.43 -7.65 5.46
CA PRO A 134 -5.72 -7.32 4.85
C PRO A 134 -6.32 -8.48 4.04
N PRO A 135 -7.64 -8.72 4.10
CA PRO A 135 -8.28 -9.90 3.51
C PRO A 135 -8.07 -10.04 2.00
N PHE A 136 -7.89 -8.92 1.29
CA PHE A 136 -7.58 -8.92 -0.15
C PHE A 136 -6.21 -9.53 -0.47
N LEU A 137 -5.22 -9.44 0.43
CA LEU A 137 -3.89 -10.02 0.22
C LEU A 137 -3.88 -11.54 0.31
N CYS A 138 -4.69 -12.10 1.22
CA CYS A 138 -4.85 -13.55 1.36
C CYS A 138 -5.39 -14.16 0.05
N SER A 139 -6.31 -13.48 -0.62
CA SER A 139 -6.89 -13.94 -1.89
C SER A 139 -5.95 -13.75 -3.10
N CYS A 140 -5.11 -12.70 -3.10
CA CYS A 140 -4.22 -12.40 -4.22
C CYS A 140 -3.03 -13.37 -4.35
N ARG A 141 -2.60 -14.07 -3.29
CA ARG A 141 -1.48 -15.03 -3.38
C ARG A 141 -1.75 -16.17 -4.36
N ASN A 142 -3.00 -16.66 -4.44
CA ASN A 142 -3.38 -17.72 -5.39
C ASN A 142 -3.44 -17.23 -6.86
N LYS A 143 -3.53 -15.92 -7.09
CA LYS A 143 -3.65 -15.34 -8.45
C LYS A 143 -2.35 -14.72 -8.97
N PHE A 144 -1.52 -14.11 -8.11
CA PHE A 144 -0.28 -13.44 -8.52
C PHE A 144 0.94 -14.36 -8.61
N SER A 145 0.94 -15.54 -7.99
CA SER A 145 2.03 -16.52 -8.18
C SER A 145 2.15 -16.99 -9.63
N GLY A 146 1.07 -16.93 -10.41
CA GLY A 146 1.08 -17.26 -11.85
C GLY A 146 1.55 -16.12 -12.76
N PHE A 147 1.66 -14.88 -12.26
CA PHE A 147 2.00 -13.72 -13.10
C PHE A 147 3.47 -13.28 -13.00
N ILE A 148 4.18 -13.70 -11.96
CA ILE A 148 5.62 -13.39 -11.78
C ILE A 148 6.52 -14.52 -12.32
N TYR A 149 6.02 -15.74 -12.49
CA TYR A 149 6.79 -16.89 -13.02
C TYR A 149 6.52 -17.21 -14.52
N SER A 150 6.01 -16.26 -15.30
CA SER A 150 5.88 -16.39 -16.78
C SER A 150 6.58 -15.27 -17.54
N ARG A 151 7.55 -14.61 -16.90
CA ARG A 151 8.55 -13.76 -17.57
C ARG A 151 9.95 -14.29 -17.24
N ASP A 152 10.23 -15.48 -17.71
CA ASP A 152 11.55 -15.93 -18.17
C ASP A 152 11.31 -16.92 -19.32
#